data_AF-A0A353ERA5-F1
#
_entry.id   AF-A0A353ERA5-F1
#
_cell.length_a   1.000
_cell.length_b   1.000
_cell.length_c   1.000
_cell.angle_alpha   90.00
_cell.angle_beta   90.00
_cell.angle_gamma   90.00
#
_symmetry.space_group_name_H-M   'P 1'
#
loop_
_entity.id
_entity.type
_entity.pdbx_description
1 polymer ?
#
loop_
_entity_poly.entity_id
_entity_poly.type
_entity_poly.pdbx_seq_one_letter_code
_entity_poly.pdbx_strand_id
1 'polypeptide(L)'
;MRTWHPGDKFIPLGMSQYKKLSDYFIDKKIPSLFRDKIPLVLVKGEIACVGGFAVADPFKIRGQGNCLKITRQTQGAQDWTW
;
A
#
# COMPACT_ATOMS: atom_id res chain seq x y z
N MET A 1 2.16 11.00 0.62
CA MET A 1 1.60 9.81 -0.06
C MET A 1 1.90 9.95 -1.55
N ARG A 2 2.11 8.86 -2.28
CA ARG A 2 2.31 8.87 -3.74
C ARG A 2 1.82 7.59 -4.39
N THR A 3 1.80 7.56 -5.72
CA THR A 3 1.63 6.32 -6.49
C THR A 3 2.93 5.54 -6.56
N TRP A 4 2.86 4.29 -7.01
CA TRP A 4 4.04 3.46 -7.19
C TRP A 4 4.89 3.92 -8.39
N HIS A 5 6.19 3.68 -8.30
CA HIS A 5 7.15 3.88 -9.40
C HIS A 5 7.92 2.57 -9.66
N PRO A 6 8.37 2.33 -10.90
CA PRO A 6 9.28 1.23 -11.20
C PRO A 6 10.50 1.26 -10.28
N GLY A 7 10.87 0.10 -9.72
CA GLY A 7 11.98 -0.02 -8.78
C GLY A 7 11.60 0.14 -7.31
N ASP A 8 10.37 0.55 -7.00
CA ASP A 8 9.86 0.56 -5.63
C ASP A 8 10.01 -0.82 -4.97
N LYS A 9 10.48 -0.79 -3.72
CA LYS A 9 10.66 -1.99 -2.90
C LYS A 9 10.26 -1.70 -1.46
N PHE A 10 9.76 -2.73 -0.79
CA PHE A 10 9.41 -2.68 0.63
C PHE A 10 9.55 -4.08 1.23
N ILE A 11 9.49 -4.18 2.55
CA ILE A 11 9.49 -5.47 3.26
C ILE A 11 8.04 -5.74 3.67
N PRO A 12 7.30 -6.66 3.00
CA PRO A 12 5.94 -6.98 3.39
C PRO A 12 5.88 -7.54 4.82
N LEU A 13 4.78 -7.32 5.53
CA LEU A 13 4.56 -7.85 6.87
C LEU A 13 4.86 -9.36 6.95
N GLY A 14 5.68 -9.76 7.93
CA GLY A 14 6.08 -11.15 8.13
C GLY A 14 7.27 -11.61 7.26
N MET A 15 7.77 -10.75 6.37
CA MET A 15 9.01 -10.99 5.62
C MET A 15 10.19 -10.25 6.25
N SER A 16 11.41 -10.72 5.97
CA SER A 16 12.66 -10.10 6.41
C SER A 16 13.45 -9.42 5.28
N GLN A 17 13.07 -9.68 4.02
CA GLN A 17 13.78 -9.20 2.83
C GLN A 17 12.94 -8.24 2.01
N TYR A 18 13.62 -7.33 1.30
CA TYR A 18 12.96 -6.44 0.36
C TYR A 18 12.34 -7.23 -0.79
N LYS A 19 11.10 -6.87 -1.11
CA LYS A 19 10.37 -7.33 -2.27
C LYS A 19 10.09 -6.15 -3.18
N LYS A 20 10.29 -6.31 -4.49
CA LYS A 20 9.85 -5.31 -5.46
C LYS A 20 8.34 -5.19 -5.38
N LEU A 21 7.84 -3.96 -5.43
CA LEU A 21 6.42 -3.69 -5.38
C LEU A 21 5.71 -4.24 -6.63
N SER A 22 6.39 -4.25 -7.79
CA SER A 22 5.92 -4.93 -9.00
C SER A 22 5.64 -6.42 -8.78
N ASP A 23 6.57 -7.11 -8.13
CA ASP A 23 6.48 -8.56 -7.88
C ASP A 23 5.39 -8.84 -6.84
N TYR A 24 5.29 -7.98 -5.83
CA TYR A 24 4.17 -8.02 -4.88
C TYR A 24 2.80 -7.87 -5.58
N PHE A 25 2.67 -6.95 -6.54
CA PHE A 25 1.44 -6.79 -7.30
C PHE A 25 1.10 -8.00 -8.17
N ILE A 26 2.11 -8.64 -8.77
CA ILE A 26 1.94 -9.87 -9.55
C ILE A 26 1.43 -10.99 -8.66
N ASP A 27 2.06 -11.20 -7.50
CA ASP A 27 1.67 -12.27 -6.57
C ASP A 27 0.26 -12.09 -6.00
N LYS A 28 -0.13 -10.83 -5.76
CA LYS A 28 -1.49 -10.48 -5.35
C LYS A 28 -2.49 -10.44 -6.51
N LYS A 29 -2.07 -10.77 -7.73
CA LYS A 29 -2.89 -10.77 -8.95
C LYS A 29 -3.59 -9.42 -9.18
N ILE A 30 -2.91 -8.32 -8.87
CA ILE A 30 -3.44 -6.97 -9.01
C ILE A 30 -3.32 -6.55 -10.49
N PRO A 31 -4.44 -6.24 -11.17
CA PRO A 31 -4.40 -5.83 -12.58
C PRO A 31 -3.67 -4.50 -12.77
N SER A 32 -2.94 -4.36 -13.88
CA SER A 32 -2.10 -3.18 -14.14
C SER A 32 -2.87 -1.86 -14.07
N LEU A 33 -4.09 -1.84 -14.61
CA LEU A 33 -4.99 -0.68 -14.62
C LEU A 33 -5.32 -0.12 -13.22
N PHE A 34 -5.19 -0.95 -12.18
CA PHE A 34 -5.44 -0.53 -10.80
C PHE A 34 -4.17 -0.13 -10.06
N ARG A 35 -2.98 -0.58 -10.48
CA ARG A 35 -1.72 -0.39 -9.74
C ARG A 35 -1.40 1.09 -9.50
N ASP A 36 -1.60 1.92 -10.52
CA ASP A 36 -1.37 3.37 -10.43
C ASP A 36 -2.38 4.09 -9.53
N LYS A 37 -3.52 3.45 -9.22
CA LYS A 37 -4.54 3.97 -8.32
C LYS A 37 -4.33 3.53 -6.87
N ILE A 38 -3.31 2.73 -6.58
CA ILE A 38 -2.99 2.27 -5.24
C ILE A 38 -2.12 3.32 -4.55
N PRO A 39 -2.62 3.99 -3.49
CA PRO A 39 -1.82 4.95 -2.75
C PRO A 39 -0.77 4.21 -1.91
N LEU A 40 0.47 4.68 -2.00
CA LEU A 40 1.55 4.31 -1.08
C LEU A 40 1.69 5.36 0.01
N VAL A 41 1.71 4.89 1.25
CA VAL A 41 2.04 5.71 2.41
C VAL A 41 3.53 5.58 2.67
N LEU A 42 4.20 6.73 2.73
CA LEU A 42 5.63 6.81 2.98
C LEU A 42 5.88 7.40 4.36
N VAL A 43 6.90 6.89 5.05
CA VAL A 43 7.47 7.51 6.25
C VAL A 43 8.97 7.67 6.00
N LYS A 44 9.46 8.91 6.04
CA LYS A 44 10.88 9.24 5.74
C LYS A 44 11.38 8.69 4.39
N GLY A 45 10.50 8.61 3.40
CA GLY A 45 10.82 8.08 2.07
C GLY A 45 10.69 6.57 1.91
N GLU A 46 10.46 5.82 3.00
CA GLU A 46 10.23 4.37 2.97
C GLU A 46 8.75 4.04 2.87
N ILE A 47 8.41 2.97 2.13
CA ILE A 47 7.04 2.49 2.01
C ILE A 47 6.61 1.84 3.33
N ALA A 48 5.70 2.51 4.04
CA ALA A 48 5.12 2.02 5.29
C ALA A 48 3.88 1.17 5.04
N CYS A 49 3.07 1.52 4.03
CA CYS A 49 1.97 0.66 3.59
C CYS A 49 1.61 0.85 2.11
N VAL A 50 1.08 -0.22 1.54
CA VAL A 50 0.43 -0.29 0.24
C VAL A 50 -1.08 -0.26 0.51
N GLY A 51 -1.73 0.85 0.18
CA GLY A 51 -3.10 1.14 0.61
C GLY A 51 -4.09 0.05 0.23
N GLY A 52 -4.70 -0.59 1.23
CA GLY A 52 -5.67 -1.67 1.05
C GLY A 52 -5.07 -3.05 0.79
N PHE A 53 -3.73 -3.20 0.76
CA PHE A 53 -3.07 -4.48 0.43
C PHE A 53 -2.08 -4.98 1.47
N ALA A 54 -1.17 -4.13 1.96
CA ALA A 54 -0.16 -4.55 2.93
C ALA A 54 0.40 -3.40 3.77
N VAL A 55 0.82 -3.74 4.99
CA VAL A 55 1.70 -2.93 5.81
C VAL A 55 3.12 -3.48 5.67
N ALA A 56 4.13 -2.62 5.72
CA ALA A 56 5.52 -3.03 5.72
C ALA A 56 5.95 -3.53 7.12
N ASP A 57 6.75 -4.60 7.20
CA ASP A 57 7.17 -5.20 8.46
C ASP A 57 7.83 -4.22 9.45
N PRO A 58 8.70 -3.29 9.02
CA PRO A 58 9.30 -2.30 9.93
C PRO A 58 8.26 -1.38 10.59
N PHE A 59 7.10 -1.20 9.97
CA PHE A 59 6.01 -0.33 10.42
C PHE A 59 4.86 -1.10 11.07
N LYS A 60 5.06 -2.38 11.38
CA LYS A 60 4.07 -3.17 12.12
C LYS A 60 3.88 -2.61 13.52
N ILE A 61 2.64 -2.66 13.99
CA ILE A 61 2.29 -2.29 15.35
C ILE A 61 2.92 -3.33 16.30
N ARG A 62 3.71 -2.88 17.28
CA ARG A 62 4.30 -3.72 18.31
C ARG A 62 3.76 -3.31 19.68
N GLY A 63 2.86 -4.10 20.23
CA GLY A 63 2.32 -3.87 21.58
C GLY A 63 1.54 -2.56 21.70
N GLN A 64 1.76 -1.86 22.81
CA GLN A 64 1.08 -0.60 23.14
C GLN A 64 1.92 0.61 22.69
N GLY A 65 1.25 1.57 22.06
CA GLY A 65 1.85 2.82 21.57
C GLY A 65 0.85 3.60 20.74
N ASN A 66 1.22 4.82 20.35
CA ASN A 66 0.38 5.65 19.50
C ASN A 66 0.35 5.07 18.08
N CYS A 67 -0.85 4.76 17.58
CA CYS A 67 -1.06 4.25 16.24
C CYS A 67 -1.80 5.27 15.38
N LEU A 68 -1.43 5.38 14.11
CA LEU A 68 -2.14 6.19 13.14
C LEU A 68 -3.04 5.30 12.28
N LYS A 69 -4.36 5.52 12.36
CA LYS A 69 -5.33 4.86 11.50
C LYS A 69 -5.55 5.69 10.24
N ILE A 70 -5.22 5.12 9.08
CA ILE A 70 -5.47 5.74 7.77
C ILE A 70 -6.65 5.01 7.12
N THR A 71 -7.68 5.76 6.73
CA THR A 71 -8.88 5.21 6.08
C THR A 71 -9.01 5.84 4.69
N ARG A 72 -9.21 5.03 3.65
CA ARG A 72 -9.50 5.52 2.30
C ARG A 72 -11.01 5.55 2.11
N GLN A 73 -11.58 6.73 1.91
CA GLN A 73 -12.94 6.88 1.42
C GLN A 73 -12.89 6.97 -0.11
N THR A 74 -13.67 6.13 -0.79
CA THR A 74 -13.92 6.28 -2.23
C THR A 74 -15.20 7.10 -2.32
N GLN A 75 -15.10 8.36 -2.74
CA GLN A 75 -16.29 9.15 -3.04
C GLN A 75 -16.95 8.51 -4.25
N GLY A 76 -18.21 8.11 -4.09
CA GLY A 76 -18.92 7.19 -4.97
C GLY A 76 -18.91 7.62 -6.43
N ALA A 77 -18.95 6.61 -7.31
CA ALA A 77 -19.54 6.75 -8.62
C ALA A 77 -20.87 7.49 -8.46
N GLN A 78 -20.99 8.61 -9.16
CA GLN A 78 -22.26 9.31 -9.31
C GLN A 78 -23.23 8.31 -9.94
N ASP A 79 -24.26 7.90 -9.20
CA ASP A 79 -25.32 7.02 -9.67
C ASP A 79 -26.10 7.76 -10.76
N TRP A 80 -25.81 7.46 -12.04
CA TRP A 80 -26.63 7.91 -13.16
C TRP A 80 -27.84 6.98 -13.28
N THR A 81 -28.91 7.28 -12.55
CA THR A 81 -30.25 6.79 -12.90
C THR A 81 -30.96 7.88 -13.69
N TRP A 82 -31.41 7.54 -14.89
CA TRP A 82 -32.23 8.36 -15.79
C TRP A 82 -33.61 8.67 -15.21
#